data_AF-A0A9P6CE71-F1
#
_entry.id   AF-A0A9P6CE71-F1
#
_cell.length_a   1.000
_cell.length_b   1.000
_cell.length_c   1.000
_cell.angle_alpha   90.00
_cell.angle_beta   90.00
_cell.angle_gamma   90.00
#
_symmetry.space_group_name_H-M   'P 1'
#
loop_
_entity.id
_entity.type
_entity.pdbx_description
1 polymer ?
#
loop_
_entity_poly.entity_id
_entity_poly.type
_entity_poly.pdbx_seq_one_letter_code
_entity_poly.pdbx_strand_id
1 'polypeptide(L)'
;MRWKEVEERRKKQNEVKRKEEEKRKTEEAKREEKRKLQEEETRREQERLRVEEEKRRAEVERERHAREVAAKEELAHRIAVAAEEERCRKRDSQRWGYKPWTPDAALERFHIIMAEFSAAKYTPMEPVTTQSIPWPTLLKPDTFTFEAITWENVEAFLRHMKSQVQLMFHPDRWCSRNILSAIVDTKVQEALKDAGGVVSQAVNQWIDKNGGGKRGGCAPISFKFAIICL
;
A
#
# COMPACT_ATOMS: atom_id res chain seq x y z
N MET A 1 -30.59 -71.48 74.51
CA MET A 1 -29.74 -71.32 73.30
C MET A 1 -30.42 -70.56 72.16
N ARG A 2 -31.72 -70.74 71.91
CA ARG A 2 -32.49 -70.15 70.78
C ARG A 2 -32.47 -68.61 70.64
N TRP A 3 -32.30 -67.86 71.73
CA TRP A 3 -32.27 -66.38 71.72
C TRP A 3 -31.00 -65.78 71.10
N LYS A 4 -29.84 -66.44 71.28
CA LYS A 4 -28.55 -65.95 70.74
C LYS A 4 -28.50 -66.04 69.21
N GLU A 5 -29.13 -67.05 68.61
CA GLU A 5 -29.22 -67.20 67.14
C GLU A 5 -30.14 -66.17 66.49
N VAL A 6 -31.25 -65.81 67.15
CA VAL A 6 -32.17 -64.78 66.66
C VAL A 6 -31.50 -63.40 66.65
N GLU A 7 -30.68 -63.12 67.67
CA GLU A 7 -29.95 -61.87 67.80
C GLU A 7 -28.81 -61.74 66.78
N GLU A 8 -28.05 -62.81 66.56
CA GLU A 8 -27.04 -62.91 65.49
C GLU A 8 -27.65 -62.74 64.09
N ARG A 9 -28.81 -63.37 63.84
CA ARG A 9 -29.53 -63.23 62.56
C ARG A 9 -30.02 -61.79 62.33
N ARG A 10 -30.46 -61.11 63.39
CA ARG A 10 -30.91 -59.71 63.37
C ARG A 10 -29.73 -58.73 63.16
N LYS A 11 -28.57 -59.00 63.76
CA LYS A 11 -27.33 -58.25 63.51
C LYS A 11 -26.87 -58.39 62.06
N LYS A 12 -26.83 -59.62 61.51
CA LYS A 12 -26.51 -59.86 60.10
C LYS A 12 -27.49 -59.18 59.14
N GLN A 13 -28.80 -59.22 59.42
CA GLN A 13 -29.80 -58.49 58.62
C GLN A 13 -29.60 -56.98 58.67
N ASN A 14 -29.31 -56.41 59.85
CA ASN A 14 -29.04 -54.97 59.97
C ASN A 14 -27.74 -54.57 59.25
N GLU A 15 -26.71 -55.42 59.29
CA GLU A 15 -25.45 -55.15 58.62
C GLU A 15 -25.58 -55.23 57.09
N VAL A 16 -26.37 -56.17 56.56
CA VAL A 16 -26.72 -56.23 55.14
C VAL A 16 -27.50 -54.98 54.72
N LYS A 17 -28.53 -54.58 55.49
CA LYS A 17 -29.29 -53.34 55.22
C LYS A 17 -28.40 -52.10 55.23
N ARG A 18 -27.46 -52.01 56.19
CA ARG A 18 -26.51 -50.89 56.27
C ARG A 18 -25.59 -50.83 55.05
N LYS A 19 -25.06 -51.98 54.62
CA LYS A 19 -24.20 -52.08 53.42
C LYS A 19 -24.98 -51.79 52.12
N GLU A 20 -26.24 -52.19 52.02
CA GLU A 20 -27.12 -51.84 50.89
C GLU A 20 -27.45 -50.35 50.86
N GLU A 21 -27.73 -49.75 52.01
CA GLU A 21 -28.00 -48.31 52.12
C GLU A 21 -26.76 -47.48 51.79
N GLU A 22 -25.58 -47.91 52.24
CA GLU A 22 -24.29 -47.28 51.94
C GLU A 22 -23.93 -47.39 50.45
N LYS A 23 -24.20 -48.55 49.82
CA LYS A 23 -24.09 -48.75 48.37
C LYS A 23 -25.05 -47.85 47.58
N ARG A 24 -26.30 -47.73 48.01
CA ARG A 24 -27.27 -46.81 47.39
C ARG A 24 -26.80 -45.36 47.47
N LYS A 25 -26.35 -44.91 48.64
CA LYS A 25 -25.84 -43.54 48.86
C LYS A 25 -24.60 -43.25 47.99
N THR A 26 -23.67 -44.20 47.87
CA THR A 26 -22.49 -44.03 47.01
C THR A 26 -22.83 -44.05 45.52
N GLU A 27 -23.78 -44.87 45.08
CA GLU A 27 -24.21 -44.90 43.69
C GLU A 27 -24.99 -43.63 43.30
N GLU A 28 -25.83 -43.13 44.20
CA GLU A 28 -26.57 -41.87 44.03
C GLU A 28 -25.60 -40.67 43.97
N ALA A 29 -24.61 -40.62 44.86
CA ALA A 29 -23.55 -39.61 44.82
C ALA A 29 -22.76 -39.63 43.49
N LYS A 30 -22.40 -40.82 42.99
CA LYS A 30 -21.72 -40.96 41.68
C LYS A 30 -22.59 -40.51 40.50
N ARG A 31 -23.89 -40.79 40.53
CA ARG A 31 -24.83 -40.35 39.49
C ARG A 31 -24.99 -38.83 39.51
N GLU A 32 -25.07 -38.23 40.69
CA GLU A 32 -25.17 -36.79 40.83
C GLU A 32 -23.87 -36.07 40.41
N GLU A 33 -22.71 -36.61 40.77
CA GLU A 33 -21.41 -36.10 40.31
C GLU A 33 -21.28 -36.17 38.78
N LYS A 34 -21.66 -37.29 38.17
CA LYS A 34 -21.67 -37.43 36.70
C LYS A 34 -22.61 -36.42 36.04
N ARG A 35 -23.79 -36.17 36.61
CA ARG A 35 -24.74 -35.16 36.11
C ARG A 35 -24.14 -33.75 36.18
N LYS A 36 -23.50 -33.39 37.30
CA LYS A 36 -22.82 -32.10 37.46
C LYS A 36 -21.68 -31.93 36.46
N LEU A 37 -20.90 -32.97 36.21
CA LEU A 37 -19.81 -32.95 35.25
C LEU A 37 -20.33 -32.72 33.82
N GLN A 38 -21.40 -33.43 33.43
CA GLN A 38 -22.03 -33.28 32.12
C GLN A 38 -22.64 -31.88 31.94
N GLU A 39 -23.30 -31.34 32.95
CA GLU A 39 -23.86 -30.00 32.92
C GLU A 39 -22.78 -28.93 32.80
N GLU A 40 -21.68 -29.08 33.53
CA GLU A 40 -20.54 -28.16 33.45
C GLU A 40 -19.85 -28.23 32.07
N GLU A 41 -19.66 -29.42 31.52
CA GLU A 41 -19.09 -29.61 30.18
C GLU A 41 -19.98 -28.97 29.10
N THR A 42 -21.29 -29.16 29.20
CA THR A 42 -22.26 -28.54 28.28
C THR A 42 -22.22 -27.01 28.39
N ARG A 43 -22.13 -26.47 29.61
CA ARG A 43 -22.02 -25.02 29.84
C ARG A 43 -20.72 -24.47 29.28
N ARG A 44 -19.60 -25.16 29.48
CA ARG A 44 -18.29 -24.76 28.95
C ARG A 44 -18.29 -24.77 27.42
N GLU A 45 -18.89 -25.78 26.80
CA GLU A 45 -18.96 -25.86 25.34
C GLU A 45 -19.88 -24.78 24.76
N GLN A 46 -21.04 -24.50 25.38
CA GLN A 46 -21.89 -23.39 24.96
C GLN A 46 -21.19 -22.04 25.07
N GLU A 47 -20.41 -21.82 26.14
CA GLU A 47 -19.64 -20.59 26.29
C GLU A 47 -18.53 -20.49 25.23
N ARG A 48 -17.82 -21.59 24.94
CA ARG A 48 -16.83 -21.63 23.86
C ARG A 48 -17.45 -21.27 22.51
N LEU A 49 -18.61 -21.84 22.19
CA LEU A 49 -19.33 -21.55 20.96
C LEU A 49 -19.78 -20.08 20.88
N ARG A 50 -20.23 -19.50 21.99
CA ARG A 50 -20.61 -18.07 22.06
C ARG A 50 -19.41 -17.16 21.81
N VAL A 51 -18.30 -17.41 22.50
CA VAL A 51 -17.07 -16.62 22.34
C VAL A 51 -16.51 -16.75 20.92
N GLU A 52 -16.52 -17.95 20.34
CA GLU A 52 -16.05 -18.16 18.97
C GLU A 52 -16.94 -17.46 17.94
N GLU A 53 -18.26 -17.51 18.12
CA GLU A 53 -19.18 -16.81 17.24
C GLU A 53 -19.06 -15.28 17.37
N GLU A 54 -18.87 -14.76 18.57
CA GLU A 54 -18.62 -13.33 18.79
C GLU A 54 -17.31 -12.89 18.13
N LYS A 55 -16.23 -13.65 18.28
CA LYS A 55 -14.95 -13.40 17.60
C LYS A 55 -15.11 -13.39 16.08
N ARG A 56 -15.82 -14.37 15.53
CA ARG A 56 -16.09 -14.46 14.10
C ARG A 56 -16.89 -13.25 13.61
N ARG A 57 -17.92 -12.82 14.37
CA ARG A 57 -18.70 -11.62 14.04
C ARG A 57 -17.82 -10.36 14.08
N ALA A 58 -17.00 -10.21 15.11
CA ALA A 58 -16.09 -9.08 15.25
C ALA A 58 -14.99 -9.05 14.17
N GLU A 59 -14.51 -10.20 13.70
CA GLU A 59 -13.58 -10.28 12.58
C GLU A 59 -14.22 -9.89 11.26
N VAL A 60 -15.42 -10.41 10.97
CA VAL A 60 -16.19 -10.03 9.77
C VAL A 60 -16.52 -8.54 9.76
N GLU A 61 -16.88 -7.96 10.90
CA GLU A 61 -17.15 -6.52 11.01
C GLU A 61 -15.87 -5.68 10.80
N ARG A 62 -14.74 -6.10 11.38
CA ARG A 62 -13.44 -5.45 11.16
C ARG A 62 -13.01 -5.51 9.70
N GLU A 63 -13.16 -6.67 9.06
CA GLU A 63 -12.83 -6.84 7.65
C GLU A 63 -13.73 -5.98 6.77
N ARG A 64 -15.04 -5.96 7.05
CA ARG A 64 -15.99 -5.09 6.35
C ARG A 64 -15.61 -3.62 6.50
N HIS A 65 -15.31 -3.17 7.71
CA HIS A 65 -14.89 -1.80 7.96
C HIS A 65 -13.59 -1.45 7.22
N ALA A 66 -12.59 -2.34 7.26
CA ALA A 66 -11.33 -2.15 6.54
C ALA A 66 -11.55 -2.06 5.02
N ARG A 67 -12.41 -2.90 4.45
CA ARG A 67 -12.78 -2.84 3.02
C ARG A 67 -13.51 -1.55 2.67
N GLU A 68 -14.43 -1.09 3.52
CA GLU A 68 -15.15 0.17 3.31
C GLU A 68 -14.22 1.39 3.39
N VAL A 69 -13.25 1.40 4.30
CA VAL A 69 -12.22 2.45 4.39
C VAL A 69 -11.32 2.43 3.14
N ALA A 70 -10.79 1.25 2.77
CA ALA A 70 -9.94 1.11 1.59
C ALA A 70 -10.65 1.54 0.30
N ALA A 71 -11.92 1.18 0.13
CA ALA A 71 -12.72 1.58 -1.04
C ALA A 71 -12.96 3.11 -1.10
N LYS A 72 -13.15 3.75 0.06
CA LYS A 72 -13.28 5.22 0.14
C LYS A 72 -11.97 5.92 -0.21
N GLU A 73 -10.85 5.42 0.31
CA GLU A 73 -9.52 5.96 0.01
C GLU A 73 -9.17 5.80 -1.47
N GLU A 74 -9.44 4.63 -2.05
CA GLU A 74 -9.23 4.36 -3.48
C GLU A 74 -10.09 5.30 -4.35
N LEU A 75 -11.37 5.48 -4.01
CA LEU A 75 -12.24 6.41 -4.72
C LEU A 75 -11.74 7.86 -4.61
N ALA A 76 -11.32 8.29 -3.43
CA ALA A 76 -10.77 9.63 -3.22
C ALA A 76 -9.50 9.85 -4.05
N HIS A 77 -8.60 8.87 -4.08
CA HIS A 77 -7.40 8.91 -4.91
C HIS A 77 -7.74 9.00 -6.41
N ARG A 78 -8.68 8.18 -6.90
CA ARG A 78 -9.13 8.24 -8.30
C ARG A 78 -9.71 9.60 -8.67
N ILE A 79 -10.50 10.21 -7.78
CA ILE A 79 -11.04 11.56 -7.97
C ILE A 79 -9.91 12.59 -8.02
N ALA A 80 -8.92 12.48 -7.11
CA ALA A 80 -7.78 13.38 -7.08
C ALA A 80 -6.93 13.28 -8.36
N VAL A 81 -6.69 12.06 -8.87
CA VAL A 81 -5.98 11.84 -10.15
C VAL A 81 -6.72 12.48 -11.30
N ALA A 82 -8.02 12.22 -11.42
CA ALA A 82 -8.84 12.81 -12.49
C ALA A 82 -8.89 14.34 -12.42
N ALA A 83 -8.94 14.91 -11.21
CA ALA A 83 -8.90 16.35 -11.02
C ALA A 83 -7.56 16.95 -11.46
N GLU A 84 -6.44 16.29 -11.15
CA GLU A 84 -5.11 16.74 -11.57
C GLU A 84 -4.89 16.61 -13.07
N GLU A 85 -5.35 15.53 -13.68
CA GLU A 85 -5.32 15.36 -15.14
C GLU A 85 -6.13 16.45 -15.84
N GLU A 86 -7.32 16.77 -15.32
CA GLU A 86 -8.15 17.83 -15.87
C GLU A 86 -7.51 19.22 -15.67
N ARG A 87 -6.84 19.46 -14.53
CA ARG A 87 -6.06 20.69 -14.29
C ARG A 87 -4.96 20.84 -15.34
N CYS A 88 -4.17 19.78 -15.56
CA CYS A 88 -3.11 19.75 -16.57
C CYS A 88 -3.66 19.95 -17.98
N ARG A 89 -4.75 19.27 -18.32
CA ARG A 89 -5.43 19.39 -19.61
C ARG A 89 -5.92 20.82 -19.87
N LYS A 90 -6.59 21.45 -18.90
CA LYS A 90 -7.05 22.85 -18.99
C LYS A 90 -5.89 23.82 -19.16
N ARG A 91 -4.81 23.66 -18.38
CA ARG A 91 -3.59 24.46 -18.50
C ARG A 91 -3.04 24.37 -19.92
N ASP A 92 -2.88 23.15 -20.43
CA ASP A 92 -2.26 22.91 -21.72
C ASP A 92 -3.16 23.38 -22.88
N SER A 93 -4.47 23.16 -22.80
CA SER A 93 -5.44 23.61 -23.81
C SER A 93 -5.55 25.12 -23.89
N GLN A 94 -5.54 25.83 -22.75
CA GLN A 94 -5.65 27.29 -22.72
C GLN A 94 -4.44 27.97 -23.34
N ARG A 95 -3.24 27.41 -23.15
CA ARG A 95 -1.99 28.02 -23.62
C ARG A 95 -1.62 27.61 -25.03
N TRP A 96 -1.81 26.33 -25.38
CA TRP A 96 -1.32 25.73 -26.62
C TRP A 96 -2.38 24.97 -27.44
N GLY A 97 -3.65 24.98 -27.05
CA GLY A 97 -4.70 24.22 -27.74
C GLY A 97 -4.91 24.62 -29.21
N TYR A 98 -4.79 25.91 -29.52
CA TYR A 98 -4.99 26.45 -30.88
C TYR A 98 -3.71 26.95 -31.55
N LYS A 99 -2.56 26.90 -30.84
CA LYS A 99 -1.28 27.40 -31.37
C LYS A 99 -0.52 26.27 -32.07
N PRO A 100 0.26 26.55 -33.12
CA PRO A 100 1.20 25.59 -33.67
C PRO A 100 2.16 25.10 -32.57
N TRP A 101 2.40 23.79 -32.53
CA TRP A 101 3.35 23.22 -31.58
C TRP A 101 4.77 23.36 -32.14
N THR A 102 5.55 24.27 -31.57
CA THR A 102 6.94 24.54 -31.97
C THR A 102 7.93 24.13 -30.87
N PRO A 103 9.23 24.00 -31.17
CA PRO A 103 10.23 23.73 -30.13
C PRO A 103 10.24 24.79 -29.01
N ASP A 104 10.03 26.06 -29.35
CA ASP A 104 9.93 27.13 -28.36
C ASP A 104 8.71 26.96 -27.44
N ALA A 105 7.57 26.50 -27.99
CA ALA A 105 6.39 26.18 -27.18
C ALA A 105 6.63 25.00 -26.22
N ALA A 106 7.38 23.99 -26.67
CA ALA A 106 7.79 22.87 -25.81
C ALA A 106 8.71 23.32 -24.67
N LEU A 107 9.68 24.21 -24.97
CA LEU A 107 10.55 24.82 -23.96
C LEU A 107 9.76 25.68 -22.97
N GLU A 108 8.83 26.51 -23.45
CA GLU A 108 7.94 27.31 -22.59
C GLU A 108 7.15 26.41 -21.64
N ARG A 109 6.50 25.36 -22.17
CA ARG A 109 5.76 24.39 -21.36
C ARG A 109 6.64 23.73 -20.32
N PHE A 110 7.83 23.29 -20.70
CA PHE A 110 8.78 22.67 -19.78
C PHE A 110 9.10 23.57 -18.59
N HIS A 111 9.38 24.86 -18.82
CA HIS A 111 9.67 25.81 -17.73
C HIS A 111 8.47 26.03 -16.80
N ILE A 112 7.27 26.17 -17.37
CA ILE A 112 6.03 26.35 -16.58
C ILE A 112 5.80 25.13 -15.70
N ILE A 113 5.85 23.93 -16.28
CA ILE A 113 5.63 22.69 -15.52
C ILE A 113 6.74 22.48 -14.51
N MET A 114 7.99 22.84 -14.82
CA MET A 114 9.08 22.74 -13.86
C MET A 114 8.82 23.61 -12.63
N ALA A 115 8.30 24.83 -12.82
CA ALA A 115 7.95 25.71 -11.72
C ALA A 115 6.79 25.14 -10.88
N GLU A 116 5.71 24.66 -11.53
CA GLU A 116 4.58 24.02 -10.85
C GLU A 116 5.03 22.78 -10.08
N PHE A 117 5.76 21.89 -10.76
CA PHE A 117 6.32 20.68 -10.19
C PHE A 117 7.21 21.01 -8.98
N SER A 118 8.05 22.04 -9.08
CA SER A 118 8.93 22.51 -8.00
C SER A 118 8.17 23.09 -6.81
N ALA A 119 6.96 23.62 -7.00
CA ALA A 119 6.14 24.14 -5.92
C ALA A 119 5.21 23.08 -5.30
N ALA A 120 4.86 22.04 -6.05
CA ALA A 120 3.92 21.01 -5.65
C ALA A 120 4.41 20.16 -4.48
N LYS A 121 3.46 19.70 -3.67
CA LYS A 121 3.62 18.61 -2.70
C LYS A 121 2.92 17.40 -3.27
N TYR A 122 3.58 16.25 -3.24
CA TYR A 122 3.00 15.02 -3.77
C TYR A 122 2.49 14.18 -2.62
N THR A 123 1.19 13.98 -2.61
CA THR A 123 0.47 13.18 -1.60
C THR A 123 -0.58 12.33 -2.32
N PRO A 124 -1.18 11.32 -1.67
CA PRO A 124 -2.29 10.57 -2.28
C PRO A 124 -3.49 11.45 -2.69
N MET A 125 -3.64 12.64 -2.10
CA MET A 125 -4.69 13.61 -2.44
C MET A 125 -4.22 14.67 -3.45
N GLU A 126 -2.92 14.76 -3.70
CA GLU A 126 -2.28 15.62 -4.69
C GLU A 126 -1.36 14.73 -5.55
N PRO A 127 -1.95 13.83 -6.37
CA PRO A 127 -1.20 12.81 -7.06
C PRO A 127 -0.38 13.41 -8.19
N VAL A 128 0.67 12.68 -8.57
CA VAL A 128 1.48 13.01 -9.74
C VAL A 128 0.81 12.41 -10.97
N THR A 129 0.67 13.18 -12.04
CA THR A 129 0.19 12.67 -13.32
C THR A 129 1.29 12.80 -14.37
N THR A 130 1.19 12.04 -15.44
CA THR A 130 2.15 12.08 -16.55
C THR A 130 2.37 13.50 -17.09
N GLN A 131 1.33 14.34 -17.07
CA GLN A 131 1.35 15.71 -17.58
C GLN A 131 1.77 16.77 -16.54
N SER A 132 1.83 16.42 -15.25
CA SER A 132 2.31 17.31 -14.19
C SER A 132 3.84 17.29 -14.06
N ILE A 133 4.48 16.32 -14.70
CA ILE A 133 5.92 16.13 -14.70
C ILE A 133 6.57 16.89 -15.87
N PRO A 134 7.65 17.66 -15.63
CA PRO A 134 8.32 18.44 -16.68
C PRO A 134 9.26 17.53 -17.48
N TRP A 135 8.69 16.78 -18.42
CA TRP A 135 9.46 15.92 -19.32
C TRP A 135 10.20 16.75 -20.38
N PRO A 136 11.52 16.57 -20.55
CA PRO A 136 12.31 17.29 -21.55
C PRO A 136 12.11 16.65 -22.93
N THR A 137 10.93 16.84 -23.54
CA THR A 137 10.61 16.33 -24.87
C THR A 137 9.99 17.41 -25.73
N LEU A 138 10.13 17.30 -27.05
CA LEU A 138 9.47 18.20 -28.02
C LEU A 138 8.04 17.72 -28.37
N LEU A 139 7.55 16.67 -27.72
CA LEU A 139 6.25 16.08 -28.01
C LEU A 139 5.11 16.98 -27.53
N LYS A 140 4.00 16.96 -28.27
CA LYS A 140 2.81 17.71 -27.91
C LYS A 140 2.09 17.02 -26.75
N PRO A 141 1.50 17.76 -25.78
CA PRO A 141 0.99 17.16 -24.55
C PRO A 141 -0.15 16.15 -24.76
N ASP A 142 -0.95 16.32 -25.81
CA ASP A 142 -2.04 15.43 -26.21
C ASP A 142 -1.57 14.09 -26.79
N THR A 143 -0.33 14.05 -27.31
CA THR A 143 0.30 12.84 -27.87
C THR A 143 1.25 12.15 -26.89
N PHE A 144 1.42 12.69 -25.68
CA PHE A 144 2.46 12.27 -24.76
C PHE A 144 2.07 11.01 -23.98
N THR A 145 2.92 9.98 -24.06
CA THR A 145 2.84 8.75 -23.24
C THR A 145 4.22 8.42 -22.66
N PHE A 146 4.28 7.53 -21.66
CA PHE A 146 5.57 7.14 -21.04
C PHE A 146 6.50 6.45 -22.04
N GLU A 147 5.95 5.65 -22.95
CA GLU A 147 6.69 4.93 -23.99
C GLU A 147 7.31 5.89 -25.02
N ALA A 148 6.72 7.08 -25.18
CA ALA A 148 7.26 8.11 -26.04
C ALA A 148 8.48 8.83 -25.43
N ILE A 149 8.82 8.56 -24.16
CA ILE A 149 10.01 9.08 -23.50
C ILE A 149 11.21 8.20 -23.91
N THR A 150 11.65 8.39 -25.15
CA THR A 150 12.85 7.74 -25.68
C THR A 150 14.07 8.65 -25.55
N TRP A 151 15.25 8.04 -25.66
CA TRP A 151 16.51 8.75 -25.68
C TRP A 151 16.54 9.86 -26.73
N GLU A 152 16.08 9.57 -27.94
CA GLU A 152 16.13 10.45 -29.10
C GLU A 152 15.25 11.68 -28.89
N ASN A 153 14.06 11.50 -28.30
CA ASN A 153 13.14 12.60 -28.01
C ASN A 153 13.70 13.55 -26.95
N VAL A 154 14.40 13.00 -25.95
CA VAL A 154 15.10 13.79 -24.95
C VAL A 154 16.27 14.54 -25.58
N GLU A 155 17.12 13.85 -26.35
CA GLU A 155 18.27 14.49 -27.01
C GLU A 155 17.84 15.60 -27.98
N ALA A 156 16.76 15.39 -28.73
CA ALA A 156 16.18 16.38 -29.62
C ALA A 156 15.76 17.65 -28.84
N PHE A 157 15.15 17.49 -27.67
CA PHE A 157 14.82 18.61 -26.79
C PHE A 157 16.07 19.32 -26.26
N LEU A 158 17.08 18.56 -25.80
CA LEU A 158 18.32 19.11 -25.24
C LEU A 158 19.11 19.97 -26.25
N ARG A 159 19.07 19.62 -27.54
CA ARG A 159 19.65 20.43 -28.63
C ARG A 159 19.04 21.84 -28.69
N HIS A 160 17.76 21.99 -28.37
CA HIS A 160 17.08 23.27 -28.39
C HIS A 160 17.30 24.09 -27.11
N MET A 161 17.58 23.44 -25.97
CA MET A 161 17.65 24.10 -24.65
C MET A 161 19.01 24.78 -24.31
N LYS A 162 19.91 24.91 -25.30
CA LYS A 162 21.14 25.75 -25.31
C LYS A 162 21.76 26.12 -23.94
N SER A 163 22.06 25.12 -23.09
CA SER A 163 22.88 25.16 -21.85
C SER A 163 22.20 25.24 -20.46
N GLN A 164 20.90 25.48 -20.32
CA GLN A 164 20.28 25.64 -18.98
C GLN A 164 19.76 24.34 -18.33
N VAL A 165 19.84 23.20 -19.02
CA VAL A 165 19.22 21.94 -18.55
C VAL A 165 19.84 21.39 -17.27
N GLN A 166 21.14 21.65 -17.06
CA GLN A 166 21.96 21.06 -15.98
C GLN A 166 21.41 21.37 -14.58
N LEU A 167 20.73 22.51 -14.42
CA LEU A 167 20.22 22.96 -13.12
C LEU A 167 18.78 22.50 -12.84
N MET A 168 18.08 22.03 -13.87
CA MET A 168 16.64 21.83 -13.83
C MET A 168 16.26 20.35 -13.71
N PHE A 169 16.99 19.45 -14.36
CA PHE A 169 16.72 18.02 -14.33
C PHE A 169 17.79 17.28 -13.52
N HIS A 170 17.74 17.41 -12.19
CA HIS A 170 18.60 16.63 -11.30
C HIS A 170 17.84 15.37 -10.85
N PRO A 171 18.31 14.16 -11.17
CA PRO A 171 17.59 12.93 -10.85
C PRO A 171 17.33 12.78 -9.35
N ASP A 172 18.30 13.16 -8.53
CA ASP A 172 18.16 13.15 -7.06
C ASP A 172 17.04 14.08 -6.55
N ARG A 173 16.75 15.19 -7.25
CA ARG A 173 15.63 16.08 -6.88
C ARG A 173 14.28 15.45 -7.15
N TRP A 174 14.18 14.53 -8.08
CA TRP A 174 12.93 13.82 -8.35
C TRP A 174 12.75 12.67 -7.35
N CYS A 175 13.82 11.93 -7.07
CA CYS A 175 13.83 10.85 -6.08
C CYS A 175 13.52 11.35 -4.66
N SER A 176 14.17 12.44 -4.22
CA SER A 176 13.99 13.02 -2.87
C SER A 176 12.59 13.58 -2.58
N ARG A 177 11.73 13.71 -3.59
CA ARG A 177 10.39 14.30 -3.45
C ARG A 177 9.28 13.28 -3.26
N ASN A 178 9.65 12.03 -3.07
CA ASN A 178 8.72 10.94 -2.76
C ASN A 178 7.60 10.78 -3.80
N ILE A 179 7.89 11.13 -5.06
CA ILE A 179 6.95 11.11 -6.19
C ILE A 179 6.42 9.70 -6.40
N LEU A 180 7.31 8.70 -6.28
CA LEU A 180 6.95 7.31 -6.45
C LEU A 180 5.98 6.81 -5.37
N SER A 181 6.05 7.32 -4.13
CA SER A 181 5.12 6.89 -3.07
C SER A 181 3.73 7.50 -3.22
N ALA A 182 3.59 8.60 -3.95
CA ALA A 182 2.31 9.22 -4.23
C ALA A 182 1.52 8.47 -5.32
N ILE A 183 2.16 7.52 -6.02
CA ILE A 183 1.56 6.73 -7.09
C ILE A 183 1.15 5.37 -6.53
N VAL A 184 -0.16 5.13 -6.49
CA VAL A 184 -0.74 3.87 -5.99
C VAL A 184 -0.57 2.72 -6.98
N ASP A 185 -0.64 3.01 -8.28
CA ASP A 185 -0.52 1.99 -9.33
C ASP A 185 0.95 1.61 -9.58
N THR A 186 1.30 0.37 -9.23
CA THR A 186 2.65 -0.19 -9.41
C THR A 186 3.12 -0.13 -10.86
N LYS A 187 2.24 -0.33 -11.86
CA LYS A 187 2.62 -0.30 -13.27
C LYS A 187 3.01 1.12 -13.71
N VAL A 188 2.23 2.11 -13.27
CA VAL A 188 2.52 3.53 -13.54
C VAL A 188 3.81 3.94 -12.82
N GLN A 189 4.03 3.44 -11.60
CA GLN A 189 5.25 3.68 -10.86
C GLN A 189 6.50 3.10 -11.57
N GLU A 190 6.42 1.87 -12.08
CA GLU A 190 7.49 1.24 -12.87
C GLU A 190 7.76 1.99 -14.16
N ALA A 191 6.72 2.30 -14.94
CA ALA A 191 6.85 3.08 -16.17
C ALA A 191 7.48 4.47 -15.93
N LEU A 192 7.09 5.13 -14.83
CA LEU A 192 7.66 6.41 -14.44
C LEU A 192 9.14 6.30 -14.08
N LYS A 193 9.52 5.24 -13.36
CA LYS A 193 10.91 4.96 -12.97
C LYS A 193 11.78 4.72 -14.19
N ASP A 194 11.30 3.93 -15.14
CA ASP A 194 12.01 3.62 -16.38
C ASP A 194 12.19 4.87 -17.25
N ALA A 195 11.12 5.64 -17.45
CA ALA A 195 11.17 6.91 -18.15
C ALA A 195 12.12 7.91 -17.48
N GLY A 196 12.05 8.04 -16.16
CA GLY A 196 12.97 8.88 -15.37
C GLY A 196 14.43 8.45 -15.53
N GLY A 197 14.67 7.14 -15.60
CA GLY A 197 15.98 6.56 -15.88
C GLY A 197 16.51 6.94 -17.26
N VAL A 198 15.70 6.80 -18.31
CA VAL A 198 16.07 7.20 -19.68
C VAL A 198 16.43 8.68 -19.74
N VAL A 199 15.57 9.54 -19.19
CA VAL A 199 15.81 11.00 -19.20
C VAL A 199 17.07 11.34 -18.42
N SER A 200 17.27 10.76 -17.24
CA SER A 200 18.48 11.00 -16.46
C SER A 200 19.74 10.62 -17.22
N GLN A 201 19.76 9.44 -17.86
CA GLN A 201 20.93 8.97 -18.58
C GLN A 201 21.19 9.87 -19.79
N ALA A 202 20.15 10.25 -20.53
CA ALA A 202 20.23 11.16 -21.68
C ALA A 202 20.78 12.53 -21.29
N VAL A 203 20.28 13.13 -20.22
CA VAL A 203 20.77 14.40 -19.70
C VAL A 203 22.23 14.29 -19.26
N ASN A 204 22.60 13.26 -18.50
CA ASN A 204 23.98 13.08 -18.03
C ASN A 204 24.97 12.92 -19.19
N GLN A 205 24.65 12.06 -20.17
CA GLN A 205 25.51 11.90 -21.35
C GLN A 205 25.59 13.17 -22.19
N TRP A 206 24.49 13.91 -22.32
CA TRP A 206 24.51 15.21 -23.01
C TRP A 206 25.43 16.22 -22.32
N ILE A 207 25.43 16.22 -20.98
CA ILE A 207 26.31 17.05 -20.16
C ILE A 207 27.77 16.66 -20.36
N ASP A 208 28.09 15.38 -20.34
CA ASP A 208 29.47 14.91 -20.52
C ASP A 208 30.01 15.30 -21.92
N LYS A 209 29.18 15.17 -22.96
CA LYS A 209 29.55 15.51 -24.35
C LYS A 209 29.71 17.01 -24.58
N ASN A 210 28.85 17.85 -23.99
CA ASN A 210 28.80 19.28 -24.29
C ASN A 210 29.43 20.18 -23.20
N GLY A 211 29.66 19.64 -21.99
CA GLY A 211 30.28 20.33 -20.84
C GLY A 211 31.77 20.02 -20.67
N GLY A 212 32.34 19.09 -21.45
CA GLY A 212 33.73 18.63 -21.39
C GLY A 212 34.79 19.60 -21.94
N GLY A 213 34.44 20.86 -22.21
CA GLY A 213 35.39 21.91 -22.59
C GLY A 213 35.91 22.65 -21.36
N LYS A 214 37.04 22.18 -20.79
CA LYS A 214 37.84 22.84 -19.73
C LYS A 214 37.22 22.87 -18.32
N ARG A 215 37.45 21.81 -17.54
CA ARG A 215 37.89 21.97 -16.14
C ARG A 215 38.94 20.90 -15.84
N GLY A 216 40.18 21.33 -15.63
CA GLY A 216 41.23 20.45 -15.14
C GLY A 216 40.87 19.93 -13.75
N GLY A 217 41.17 18.66 -13.50
CA GLY A 217 41.45 18.17 -12.15
C GLY A 217 40.28 17.97 -11.20
N CYS A 218 39.07 17.63 -11.66
CA CYS A 218 38.10 16.97 -10.79
C CYS A 218 37.63 15.68 -11.45
N ALA A 219 37.76 14.59 -10.70
CA ALA A 219 37.38 13.24 -11.11
C ALA A 219 35.96 13.23 -11.72
N PRO A 220 35.69 12.33 -12.68
CA PRO A 220 34.34 12.15 -13.18
C PRO A 220 33.44 11.86 -11.98
N ILE A 221 32.49 12.75 -11.70
CA ILE A 221 31.39 12.44 -10.80
C ILE A 221 30.57 11.40 -11.58
N SER A 222 30.97 10.15 -11.42
CA SER A 222 30.21 9.00 -11.85
C SER A 222 28.95 9.03 -11.00
N PHE A 223 27.92 9.75 -11.48
CA PHE A 223 26.56 9.66 -10.98
C PHE A 223 26.06 8.27 -11.37
N LYS A 224 26.59 7.27 -10.68
CA LYS A 224 25.93 5.98 -10.58
C LYS A 224 24.56 6.30 -10.00
N PHE A 225 23.52 6.08 -10.79
CA PHE A 225 22.21 5.71 -10.30
C PHE A 225 22.43 4.47 -9.43
N ALA A 226 22.90 4.67 -8.21
CA ALA A 226 22.74 3.68 -7.18
C ALA A 226 21.22 3.61 -7.02
N ILE A 227 20.68 2.47 -7.43
CA ILE A 227 19.31 2.05 -7.26
C ILE A 227 19.06 2.00 -5.74
N ILE A 228 18.95 3.17 -5.12
CA ILE A 228 18.60 3.38 -3.72
C ILE A 228 17.32 4.22 -3.76
N CYS A 229 16.31 3.65 -4.39
CA CYS A 229 14.92 4.05 -4.27
C CYS A 229 14.14 2.73 -4.16
N LEU A 230 14.35 2.06 -3.03
CA LEU A 230 13.48 1.06 -2.42
C LEU A 230 12.95 1.69 -1.13
#